data_AF-A1UFJ3-F1
#
_entry.id   AF-A1UFJ3-F1
#
_cell.length_a   1.000
_cell.length_b   1.000
_cell.length_c   1.000
_cell.angle_alpha   90.00
_cell.angle_beta   90.00
_cell.angle_gamma   90.00
#
_symmetry.space_group_name_H-M   'P 1'
#
loop_
_entity.id
_entity.type
_entity.pdbx_description
1 polymer ?
#
loop_
_entity_poly.entity_id
_entity_poly.type
_entity_poly.pdbx_seq_one_letter_code
_entity_poly.pdbx_strand_id
1 'polypeptide(L)'
;MSKWLLRGLVFAALMVIVRLLQGAMINTWETRAATISIVLVSVYALVAFAWGFVDGRRDARQNPDPDRRSDLAMTWLLTGLFAGIVSGFVAWLIGVFYKNLYVEALLNELTTFAAFTALLTFVLAIIGVALGRWLVDRKTPDEPRKRHGEDDDRADTDVFAAVRPGGQDGRDGHDDSPTTEQQRA
;
A
#
# COMPACT_ATOMS: atom_id res chain seq x y z
N MET A 1 -10.50 -8.78 0.88
CA MET A 1 -10.96 -7.61 0.10
C MET A 1 -11.66 -6.53 0.92
N SER A 2 -11.86 -6.64 2.24
CA SER A 2 -12.65 -5.66 3.02
C SER A 2 -11.86 -4.50 3.65
N LYS A 3 -10.52 -4.54 3.62
CA LYS A 3 -9.69 -3.57 4.36
C LYS A 3 -9.76 -2.13 3.82
N TRP A 4 -9.84 -1.95 2.51
CA TRP A 4 -9.96 -0.66 1.83
C TRP A 4 -11.36 -0.04 1.98
N LEU A 5 -12.41 -0.86 1.83
CA LEU A 5 -13.80 -0.41 2.03
C LEU A 5 -14.06 0.08 3.46
N LEU A 6 -13.56 -0.64 4.47
CA LEU A 6 -13.72 -0.21 5.86
C LEU A 6 -13.04 1.15 6.13
N ARG A 7 -11.83 1.34 5.60
CA ARG A 7 -11.11 2.63 5.71
C ARG A 7 -11.88 3.73 4.98
N GLY A 8 -12.34 3.45 3.77
CA GLY A 8 -13.12 4.40 2.97
C GLY A 8 -14.39 4.81 3.70
N LEU A 9 -15.09 3.87 4.33
CA LEU A 9 -16.28 4.14 5.13
C LEU A 9 -15.97 4.99 6.37
N VAL A 10 -14.89 4.70 7.08
CA VAL A 10 -14.47 5.51 8.25
C VAL A 10 -14.13 6.94 7.82
N PHE A 11 -13.37 7.12 6.75
CA PHE A 11 -13.05 8.45 6.22
C PHE A 11 -14.29 9.16 5.66
N ALA A 12 -15.22 8.45 5.03
CA ALA A 12 -16.50 9.01 4.60
C ALA A 12 -17.28 9.57 5.80
N ALA A 13 -17.45 8.76 6.85
CA ALA A 13 -18.16 9.16 8.06
C ALA A 13 -17.45 10.34 8.76
N LEU A 14 -16.13 10.28 8.88
CA LEU A 14 -15.32 11.36 9.44
C LEU A 14 -15.51 12.67 8.65
N MET A 15 -15.50 12.60 7.31
CA MET A 15 -15.68 13.77 6.46
C MET A 15 -17.08 14.36 6.61
N VAL A 16 -18.12 13.53 6.71
CA VAL A 16 -19.49 13.99 6.99
C VAL A 16 -19.54 14.75 8.32
N ILE A 17 -18.93 14.20 9.38
CA ILE A 17 -18.86 14.86 10.70
C ILE A 17 -18.12 16.19 10.60
N VAL A 18 -16.97 16.22 9.94
CA VAL A 18 -16.19 17.45 9.71
C VAL A 18 -17.04 18.52 9.04
N ARG A 19 -17.82 18.16 8.02
CA ARG A 19 -18.69 19.11 7.31
C ARG A 19 -19.86 19.60 8.14
N LEU A 20 -20.46 18.73 8.95
CA LEU A 20 -21.51 19.12 9.88
C LEU A 20 -20.99 20.12 10.92
N LEU A 21 -19.81 19.85 11.48
CA LEU A 21 -19.14 20.77 12.41
C LEU A 21 -18.78 22.08 11.73
N GLN A 22 -18.25 22.03 10.51
CA GLN A 22 -17.93 23.21 9.72
C GLN A 22 -19.17 24.08 9.49
N GLY A 23 -20.29 23.49 9.05
CA GLY A 23 -21.55 24.22 8.85
C GLY A 23 -22.09 24.85 10.14
N ALA A 24 -22.13 24.10 11.24
CA ALA A 24 -22.61 24.59 12.53
C ALA A 24 -21.74 25.72 13.11
N MET A 25 -20.41 25.54 13.05
CA MET A 25 -19.46 26.51 13.61
C MET A 25 -19.37 27.79 12.77
N ILE A 26 -19.36 27.67 11.43
CA ILE A 26 -19.35 28.83 10.54
C ILE A 26 -20.62 29.66 10.69
N ASN A 27 -21.78 29.01 10.82
CA ASN A 27 -23.05 29.69 11.05
C ASN A 27 -23.07 30.49 12.36
N THR A 28 -22.28 30.09 13.36
CA THR A 28 -22.20 30.79 14.66
C THR A 28 -21.11 31.88 14.68
N TRP A 29 -19.99 31.66 13.98
CA TRP A 29 -18.83 32.56 13.96
C TRP A 29 -18.34 32.84 12.54
N GLU A 30 -19.17 33.54 11.76
CA GLU A 30 -18.93 33.82 10.35
C GLU A 30 -17.59 34.54 10.11
N THR A 31 -17.19 35.46 10.99
CA THR A 31 -15.92 36.21 10.90
C THR A 31 -14.67 35.34 10.97
N ARG A 32 -14.78 34.09 11.46
CA ARG A 32 -13.65 33.15 11.58
C ARG A 32 -13.81 31.91 10.68
N ALA A 33 -14.70 31.98 9.68
CA ALA A 33 -15.04 30.84 8.84
C ALA A 33 -13.82 30.18 8.17
N ALA A 34 -12.88 30.99 7.69
CA ALA A 34 -11.64 30.50 7.08
C ALA A 34 -10.77 29.72 8.07
N THR A 35 -10.58 30.26 9.28
CA THR A 35 -9.77 29.60 10.32
C THR A 35 -10.39 28.27 10.75
N ILE A 36 -11.72 28.23 10.94
CA ILE A 36 -12.45 27.00 11.30
C ILE A 36 -12.24 25.93 10.23
N SER A 37 -12.39 26.31 8.96
CA SER A 37 -12.24 25.40 7.82
C SER A 37 -10.82 24.85 7.73
N ILE A 38 -9.81 25.71 7.83
CA ILE A 38 -8.40 25.30 7.81
C ILE A 38 -8.10 24.33 8.94
N VAL A 39 -8.57 24.60 10.16
CA VAL A 39 -8.32 23.74 11.32
C VAL A 39 -8.98 22.37 11.14
N LEU A 40 -10.25 22.31 10.74
CA LEU A 40 -10.97 21.05 10.56
C LEU A 40 -10.38 20.20 9.44
N VAL A 41 -10.04 20.81 8.29
CA VAL A 41 -9.36 20.14 7.18
C VAL A 41 -7.97 19.64 7.61
N SER A 42 -7.23 20.44 8.39
CA SER A 42 -5.92 20.03 8.92
C SER A 42 -6.05 18.83 9.86
N VAL A 43 -7.05 18.81 10.74
CA VAL A 43 -7.31 17.66 11.62
C VAL A 43 -7.62 16.42 10.79
N TYR A 44 -8.50 16.52 9.78
CA TYR A 44 -8.79 15.41 8.87
C TYR A 44 -7.52 14.90 8.16
N ALA A 45 -6.71 15.82 7.64
CA ALA A 45 -5.44 15.52 6.99
C ALA A 45 -4.45 14.81 7.93
N LEU A 46 -4.38 15.21 9.21
CA LEU A 46 -3.53 14.57 10.22
C LEU A 46 -4.00 13.15 10.54
N VAL A 47 -5.32 12.90 10.57
CA VAL A 47 -5.85 11.54 10.75
C VAL A 47 -5.47 10.65 9.55
N ALA A 48 -5.63 11.15 8.32
CA ALA A 48 -5.22 10.45 7.11
C ALA A 48 -3.72 10.13 7.12
N PHE A 49 -2.91 11.14 7.45
CA PHE A 49 -1.46 11.00 7.57
C PHE A 49 -1.05 9.98 8.64
N ALA A 50 -1.60 10.08 9.85
CA ALA A 50 -1.24 9.20 10.96
C ALA A 50 -1.59 7.74 10.68
N TRP A 51 -2.76 7.49 10.06
CA TRP A 51 -3.14 6.15 9.64
C TRP A 51 -2.22 5.64 8.54
N GLY A 52 -1.97 6.45 7.50
CA GLY A 52 -1.00 6.12 6.44
C GLY A 52 0.38 5.78 7.02
N PHE A 53 0.86 6.54 8.00
CA PHE A 53 2.11 6.28 8.70
C PHE A 53 2.14 4.96 9.47
N VAL A 54 1.07 4.63 10.18
CA VAL A 54 0.93 3.34 10.85
C VAL A 54 0.92 2.19 9.84
N ASP A 55 0.23 2.36 8.71
CA ASP A 55 0.18 1.36 7.65
C ASP A 55 1.54 1.15 6.98
N GLY A 56 2.25 2.22 6.63
CA GLY A 56 3.59 2.13 6.04
C GLY A 56 4.60 1.46 6.97
N ARG A 57 4.53 1.76 8.28
CA ARG A 57 5.36 1.04 9.28
C ARG A 57 5.02 -0.43 9.41
N ARG A 58 3.72 -0.77 9.38
CA ARG A 58 3.28 -2.18 9.48
C ARG A 58 3.71 -2.97 8.25
N ASP A 59 3.55 -2.39 7.07
CA ASP A 59 3.96 -2.99 5.80
C ASP A 59 5.48 -3.22 5.72
N ALA A 60 6.30 -2.22 6.07
CA ALA A 60 7.76 -2.37 6.08
C ALA A 60 8.27 -3.41 7.10
N ARG A 61 7.55 -3.62 8.21
CA ARG A 61 7.90 -4.65 9.20
C ARG A 61 7.50 -6.06 8.78
N GLN A 62 6.43 -6.20 8.00
CA GLN A 62 5.94 -7.50 7.54
C GLN A 62 6.67 -7.98 6.29
N ASN A 63 7.11 -7.05 5.44
CA ASN A 63 7.76 -7.32 4.17
C ASN A 63 9.10 -6.57 4.10
N PRO A 64 10.20 -7.17 4.63
CA PRO A 64 11.53 -6.58 4.58
C PRO A 64 12.01 -6.35 3.13
N ASP A 65 11.66 -7.27 2.23
CA ASP A 65 11.95 -7.18 0.80
C ASP A 65 11.08 -6.11 0.12
N PRO A 66 11.67 -5.04 -0.46
CA PRO A 66 10.94 -3.96 -1.12
C PRO A 66 10.03 -4.43 -2.25
N ASP A 67 10.44 -5.46 -2.99
CA ASP A 67 9.76 -5.91 -4.21
C ASP A 67 8.49 -6.71 -3.90
N ARG A 68 8.33 -7.18 -2.65
CA ARG A 68 7.15 -7.91 -2.16
C ARG A 68 6.17 -7.03 -1.40
N ARG A 69 6.37 -5.70 -1.33
CA ARG A 69 5.50 -4.80 -0.55
C ARG A 69 4.11 -4.69 -1.14
N SER A 70 3.12 -4.47 -0.26
CA SER A 70 1.75 -4.29 -0.70
C SER A 70 1.55 -2.97 -1.45
N ASP A 71 0.67 -2.97 -2.45
CA ASP A 71 0.26 -1.75 -3.16
C ASP A 71 -0.69 -0.91 -2.29
N LEU A 72 -0.07 -0.17 -1.37
CA LEU A 72 -0.75 0.80 -0.53
C LEU A 72 -1.20 2.03 -1.32
N ALA A 73 -0.60 2.32 -2.48
CA ALA A 73 -1.00 3.45 -3.33
C ALA A 73 -2.41 3.23 -3.88
N MET A 74 -2.66 2.08 -4.52
CA MET A 74 -4.00 1.75 -5.00
C MET A 74 -5.02 1.68 -3.85
N THR A 75 -4.62 1.11 -2.70
CA THR A 75 -5.48 1.01 -1.52
C THR A 75 -5.94 2.39 -1.03
N TRP A 76 -5.01 3.34 -0.88
CA TRP A 76 -5.31 4.69 -0.39
C TRP A 76 -6.02 5.55 -1.44
N LEU A 77 -5.75 5.33 -2.72
CA LEU A 77 -6.46 6.01 -3.82
C LEU A 77 -7.94 5.64 -3.81
N LEU A 78 -8.25 4.35 -3.79
CA LEU A 78 -9.62 3.86 -3.77
C LEU A 78 -10.34 4.23 -2.46
N THR A 79 -9.61 4.22 -1.34
CA THR A 79 -10.12 4.68 -0.04
C THR A 79 -10.55 6.15 -0.10
N GLY A 80 -9.69 7.03 -0.61
CA GLY A 80 -9.97 8.46 -0.74
C GLY A 80 -11.11 8.75 -1.72
N LEU A 81 -11.12 8.06 -2.86
CA LEU A 81 -12.18 8.20 -3.87
C LEU A 81 -13.54 7.78 -3.32
N PHE A 82 -13.61 6.61 -2.68
CA PHE A 82 -14.84 6.12 -2.05
C PHE A 82 -15.29 7.07 -0.94
N ALA A 83 -14.36 7.53 -0.08
CA ALA A 83 -14.67 8.49 0.98
C ALA A 83 -15.24 9.80 0.43
N GLY A 84 -14.64 10.35 -0.63
CA GLY A 84 -15.10 11.59 -1.26
C GLY A 84 -16.51 11.48 -1.83
N ILE A 85 -16.80 10.44 -2.63
CA ILE A 85 -18.10 10.26 -3.26
C ILE A 85 -19.19 9.99 -2.21
N VAL A 86 -18.94 9.06 -1.29
CA VAL A 86 -19.93 8.68 -0.27
C VAL A 86 -20.20 9.84 0.69
N SER A 87 -19.16 10.54 1.14
CA SER A 87 -19.35 11.69 2.02
C SER A 87 -20.05 12.86 1.33
N GLY A 88 -19.73 13.15 0.07
CA GLY A 88 -20.41 14.17 -0.73
C GLY A 88 -21.89 13.86 -0.91
N PHE A 89 -22.22 12.62 -1.28
CA PHE A 89 -23.60 12.17 -1.42
C PHE A 89 -24.37 12.24 -0.09
N VAL A 90 -23.78 11.77 1.02
CA VAL A 90 -24.41 11.81 2.34
C VAL A 90 -24.58 13.25 2.83
N ALA A 91 -23.58 14.12 2.66
CA ALA A 91 -23.68 15.53 3.04
C ALA A 91 -24.79 16.25 2.25
N TRP A 92 -24.88 15.99 0.95
CA TRP A 92 -25.98 16.46 0.11
C TRP A 92 -27.34 15.97 0.62
N LEU A 93 -27.46 14.68 0.90
CA LEU A 93 -28.70 14.10 1.40
C LEU A 93 -29.14 14.76 2.72
N ILE A 94 -28.21 15.04 3.64
CA ILE A 94 -28.52 15.76 4.88
C ILE A 94 -28.92 17.21 4.59
N GLY A 95 -28.25 17.88 3.64
CA GLY A 95 -28.56 19.25 3.22
C GLY A 95 -29.97 19.42 2.63
N VAL A 96 -30.54 18.38 2.02
CA VAL A 96 -31.94 18.38 1.56
C VAL A 96 -32.92 18.58 2.72
N PHE A 97 -32.63 18.03 3.90
CA PHE A 97 -33.49 18.14 5.08
C PHE A 97 -33.10 19.28 6.04
N TYR A 98 -31.83 19.69 6.03
CA TYR A 98 -31.29 20.72 6.93
C TYR A 98 -30.71 21.91 6.16
N LYS A 99 -31.50 22.98 6.01
CA LYS A 99 -31.11 24.21 5.28
C LYS A 99 -29.96 24.99 5.91
N ASN A 100 -29.59 24.71 7.17
CA ASN A 100 -28.44 25.32 7.83
C ASN A 100 -27.11 24.65 7.46
N LEU A 101 -27.11 23.55 6.69
CA LEU A 101 -25.87 23.05 6.10
C LEU A 101 -25.53 23.82 4.83
N TYR A 102 -24.31 24.36 4.79
CA TYR A 102 -23.68 24.84 3.57
C TYR A 102 -23.34 23.64 2.68
N VAL A 103 -24.24 23.31 1.75
CA VAL A 103 -24.01 22.29 0.72
C VAL A 103 -24.35 22.88 -0.65
N GLU A 104 -23.50 22.63 -1.64
CA GLU A 104 -23.74 23.08 -3.00
C GLU A 104 -24.66 22.12 -3.77
N ALA A 105 -24.84 22.36 -5.06
CA ALA A 105 -25.54 21.45 -5.95
C ALA A 105 -24.89 20.05 -5.91
N LEU A 106 -25.72 18.99 -6.03
CA LEU A 106 -25.29 17.59 -5.99
C LEU A 106 -24.06 17.31 -6.88
N LEU A 107 -24.03 17.92 -8.08
CA LEU A 107 -22.91 17.74 -9.01
C LEU A 107 -21.59 18.28 -8.45
N ASN A 108 -21.59 19.45 -7.79
CA ASN A 108 -20.37 20.02 -7.20
C ASN A 108 -19.89 19.18 -6.02
N GLU A 109 -20.81 18.59 -5.26
CA GLU A 109 -20.50 17.70 -4.15
C GLU A 109 -19.83 16.40 -4.59
N LEU A 110 -20.37 15.77 -5.65
CA LEU A 110 -19.86 14.51 -6.19
C LEU A 110 -18.62 14.67 -7.07
N THR A 111 -18.26 15.89 -7.47
CA THR A 111 -17.11 16.15 -8.33
C THR A 111 -16.02 16.92 -7.59
N THR A 112 -16.21 18.21 -7.35
CA THR A 112 -15.20 19.10 -6.76
C THR A 112 -14.85 18.69 -5.34
N PHE A 113 -15.85 18.56 -4.46
CA PHE A 113 -15.61 18.18 -3.07
C PHE A 113 -15.14 16.73 -2.94
N ALA A 114 -15.71 15.82 -3.75
CA ALA A 114 -15.24 14.44 -3.80
C ALA A 114 -13.79 14.34 -4.25
N ALA A 115 -13.40 15.04 -5.33
CA ALA A 115 -12.03 15.06 -5.83
C ALA A 115 -11.06 15.70 -4.83
N PHE A 116 -11.45 16.80 -4.19
CA PHE A 116 -10.66 17.43 -3.12
C PHE A 116 -10.43 16.46 -1.96
N THR A 117 -11.49 15.81 -1.47
CA THR A 117 -11.41 14.84 -0.37
C THR A 117 -10.55 13.64 -0.74
N ALA A 118 -10.72 13.14 -1.97
CA ALA A 118 -9.93 12.03 -2.49
C ALA A 118 -8.44 12.38 -2.56
N LEU A 119 -8.10 13.53 -3.15
CA LEU A 119 -6.73 14.01 -3.29
C LEU A 119 -6.09 14.27 -1.92
N LEU A 120 -6.80 14.96 -1.03
CA LEU A 120 -6.33 15.25 0.33
C LEU A 120 -6.05 13.94 1.09
N THR A 121 -7.00 13.00 1.07
CA THR A 121 -6.83 11.72 1.77
C THR A 121 -5.66 10.92 1.18
N PHE A 122 -5.59 10.84 -0.15
CA PHE A 122 -4.56 10.08 -0.86
C PHE A 122 -3.16 10.64 -0.59
N VAL A 123 -2.94 11.94 -0.82
CA VAL A 123 -1.62 12.56 -0.70
C VAL A 123 -1.12 12.47 0.72
N LEU A 124 -1.94 12.84 1.71
CA LEU A 124 -1.52 12.85 3.11
C LEU A 124 -1.24 11.44 3.62
N ALA A 125 -2.08 10.47 3.25
CA ALA A 125 -1.84 9.08 3.62
C ALA A 125 -0.57 8.51 2.97
N ILE A 126 -0.31 8.80 1.69
CA ILE A 126 0.88 8.29 1.00
C ILE A 126 2.17 8.92 1.52
N ILE A 127 2.17 10.21 1.85
CA ILE A 127 3.29 10.84 2.57
C ILE A 127 3.51 10.12 3.91
N GLY A 128 2.43 9.86 4.66
CA GLY A 128 2.49 9.08 5.89
C GLY A 128 3.11 7.69 5.67
N VAL A 129 2.62 6.94 4.67
CA VAL A 129 3.12 5.60 4.32
C VAL A 129 4.61 5.65 3.97
N ALA A 130 5.02 6.60 3.14
CA ALA A 130 6.41 6.76 2.72
C ALA A 130 7.33 7.04 3.92
N LEU A 131 6.95 7.96 4.80
CA LEU A 131 7.69 8.24 6.02
C LEU A 131 7.72 7.04 6.98
N GLY A 132 6.62 6.29 7.05
CA GLY A 132 6.53 5.08 7.86
C GLY A 132 7.48 3.99 7.38
N ARG A 133 7.55 3.76 6.06
CA ARG A 133 8.48 2.82 5.43
C ARG A 133 9.94 3.26 5.64
N TRP A 134 10.25 4.52 5.35
CA TRP A 134 11.59 5.09 5.51
C TRP A 134 12.15 4.95 6.93
N LEU A 135 11.32 5.19 7.96
CA LEU A 135 11.75 5.09 9.35
C LEU A 135 12.07 3.64 9.79
N VAL A 136 11.43 2.66 9.17
CA VAL A 136 11.70 1.23 9.41
C VAL A 136 12.94 0.80 8.64
N ASP A 137 13.02 1.13 7.35
CA ASP A 137 14.12 0.74 6.46
C ASP A 137 15.48 1.24 6.98
N ARG A 138 15.52 2.43 7.59
CA ARG A 138 16.75 2.97 8.21
C ARG A 138 17.29 2.13 9.38
N LYS A 139 16.47 1.27 9.99
CA LYS A 139 16.83 0.46 11.16
C LYS A 139 17.14 -1.00 10.82
N THR A 140 16.88 -1.43 9.59
CA THR A 140 17.14 -2.79 9.15
C THR A 140 18.57 -2.87 8.61
N PRO A 141 19.44 -3.76 9.13
CA PRO A 141 20.74 -4.03 8.51
C PRO A 141 20.54 -4.45 7.05
N ASP A 142 21.48 -4.10 6.16
CA ASP A 142 21.48 -4.55 4.76
C ASP A 142 21.55 -6.09 4.74
N GLU A 143 20.39 -6.75 4.69
CA GLU A 143 20.36 -8.18 4.38
C GLU A 143 20.71 -8.32 2.90
N PRO A 144 21.69 -9.18 2.55
CA PRO A 144 22.08 -9.38 1.17
C PRO A 144 20.85 -9.82 0.39
N ARG A 145 20.48 -9.04 -0.63
CA ARG A 145 19.42 -9.37 -1.60
C ARG A 145 19.64 -10.82 -2.03
N LYS A 146 18.76 -11.73 -1.59
CA LYS A 146 18.68 -13.07 -2.17
C LYS A 146 18.18 -12.90 -3.59
N ARG A 147 19.12 -12.82 -4.52
CA ARG A 147 18.85 -12.81 -5.96
C ARG A 147 18.13 -14.10 -6.28
N HIS A 148 16.81 -14.04 -6.44
CA HIS A 148 16.02 -15.17 -6.90
C HIS A 148 16.44 -15.42 -8.35
N GLY A 149 17.26 -16.45 -8.59
CA GLY A 149 17.64 -16.89 -9.94
C GLY A 149 19.14 -17.00 -10.25
N GLU A 150 20.01 -17.25 -9.26
CA GLU A 150 21.44 -17.53 -9.58
C GLU A 150 21.82 -19.02 -9.56
N ASP A 151 21.04 -19.91 -8.92
CA ASP A 151 21.43 -21.31 -8.76
C ASP A 151 20.65 -22.38 -9.56
N ASP A 152 19.40 -22.14 -10.00
CA ASP A 152 18.59 -23.21 -10.65
C ASP A 152 18.41 -23.06 -12.18
N ASP A 153 18.45 -21.85 -12.75
CA ASP A 153 18.14 -21.66 -14.19
C ASP A 153 19.37 -21.67 -15.12
N ARG A 154 20.59 -21.72 -14.56
CA ARG A 154 21.83 -21.71 -15.37
C ARG A 154 22.26 -23.08 -15.90
N ALA A 155 21.69 -24.17 -15.39
CA ALA A 155 22.04 -25.51 -15.84
C ALA A 155 21.41 -25.87 -17.20
N ASP A 156 20.20 -25.38 -17.49
CA ASP A 156 19.42 -25.80 -18.66
C ASP A 156 19.56 -24.90 -19.90
N THR A 157 20.19 -23.73 -19.78
CA THR A 157 20.38 -22.79 -20.91
C THR A 157 21.83 -22.61 -21.35
N ASP A 158 22.80 -23.27 -20.70
CA ASP A 158 24.20 -23.19 -21.12
C ASP A 158 24.50 -24.17 -22.26
N VAL A 159 24.21 -23.74 -23.49
CA VAL A 159 24.54 -24.46 -24.74
C VAL A 159 26.04 -24.73 -24.88
N PHE A 160 26.89 -24.00 -24.13
CA PHE A 160 28.34 -24.19 -24.13
C PHE A 160 28.83 -25.26 -23.13
N ALA A 161 27.98 -25.70 -22.19
CA ALA A 161 28.28 -26.84 -21.34
C ALA A 161 28.22 -28.17 -22.12
N ALA A 162 27.35 -28.26 -23.14
CA ALA A 162 27.22 -29.42 -24.02
C ALA A 162 28.41 -29.62 -24.98
N VAL A 163 29.26 -28.60 -25.17
CA VAL A 163 30.43 -28.63 -26.08
C VAL A 163 31.74 -28.53 -25.29
N ARG A 164 31.85 -29.23 -24.16
CA ARG A 164 33.15 -29.51 -23.55
C ARG A 164 33.63 -30.90 -23.99
N PRO A 165 34.78 -31.01 -24.71
CA PRO A 165 35.35 -32.30 -25.04
C PRO A 165 36.03 -32.86 -23.77
N GLY A 166 35.32 -33.70 -23.01
CA GLY A 166 35.90 -34.33 -21.82
C GLY A 166 34.94 -34.92 -20.78
N GLY A 167 33.67 -35.17 -21.12
CA GLY A 167 32.73 -35.86 -20.23
C GLY A 167 32.91 -37.37 -20.28
N GLN A 168 33.83 -37.87 -19.45
CA GLN A 168 33.91 -39.28 -19.06
C GLN A 168 32.76 -39.55 -18.08
N ASP A 169 31.81 -40.42 -18.46
CA ASP A 169 31.39 -41.59 -17.66
C ASP A 169 30.07 -42.21 -18.14
N GLY A 170 30.03 -43.55 -18.09
CA GLY A 170 28.79 -44.32 -18.01
C GLY A 170 28.48 -45.23 -19.20
N ARG A 171 29.25 -46.31 -19.39
CA ARG A 171 28.76 -47.51 -20.09
C ARG A 171 29.12 -48.77 -19.32
N ASP A 172 28.12 -49.24 -18.59
CA ASP A 172 27.65 -50.62 -18.45
C ASP A 172 28.57 -51.75 -18.97
N GLY A 173 29.07 -52.54 -18.00
CA GLY A 173 28.90 -53.99 -17.92
C GLY A 173 29.48 -54.88 -19.02
N HIS A 174 30.57 -55.59 -18.72
CA HIS A 174 30.65 -57.04 -18.98
C HIS A 174 31.75 -57.73 -18.16
N ASP A 175 31.46 -58.97 -17.76
CA ASP A 175 32.28 -59.95 -17.04
C ASP A 175 33.69 -60.18 -17.64
N ASP A 176 34.68 -60.40 -16.76
CA ASP A 176 35.36 -61.70 -16.64
C ASP A 176 36.39 -61.69 -15.48
N SER A 177 36.24 -62.64 -14.56
CA SER A 177 37.24 -63.07 -13.56
C SER A 177 38.05 -64.25 -14.10
N PRO A 178 39.07 -64.83 -13.41
CA PRO A 178 39.92 -64.37 -12.29
C PRO A 178 41.42 -64.41 -12.73
N THR A 179 42.45 -64.02 -11.97
CA THR A 179 43.08 -64.83 -10.90
C THR A 179 44.26 -64.03 -10.34
N THR A 180 44.28 -63.78 -9.03
CA THR A 180 45.43 -63.20 -8.32
C THR A 180 46.19 -64.32 -7.64
N GLU A 181 47.49 -64.41 -7.92
CA GLU A 181 48.44 -65.24 -7.18
C GLU A 181 48.68 -64.69 -5.77
N GLN A 182 48.86 -65.62 -4.82
CA GLN A 182 49.71 -65.53 -3.63
C GLN A 182 49.37 -64.52 -2.51
N GLN A 183 48.83 -65.02 -1.39
CA GLN A 183 49.53 -65.12 -0.08
C GLN A 183 48.53 -65.36 1.05
N ARG A 184 48.62 -66.53 1.73
CA ARG A 184 48.60 -66.71 3.20
C ARG A 184 48.30 -68.18 3.56
N ALA A 185 49.36 -68.94 3.85
CA ALA A 185 49.57 -69.73 5.08
C ALA A 185 50.78 -70.64 4.86
#